data_AF-A0A6I9NHU3-F1
#
_entry.id   AF-A0A6I9NHU3-F1
#
_cell.length_a   1.000
_cell.length_b   1.000
_cell.length_c   1.000
_cell.angle_alpha   90.00
_cell.angle_beta   90.00
_cell.angle_gamma   90.00
#
_symmetry.space_group_name_H-M   'P 1'
#
loop_
_entity.id
_entity.type
_entity.pdbx_description
1 polymer ?
#
loop_
_entity_poly.entity_id
_entity_poly.type
_entity_poly.pdbx_seq_one_letter_code
_entity_poly.pdbx_strand_id
1 'polypeptide(L)'
;ETMLQALRFVIQGAGSKVDPEIRKSITTTLLGMLGHDEDATRMASAGCVGELCAFLSEDELKNVLQQHILADVSGVDWMVRHGRSLAMSIAVKCAPERLCGGEYCDTVTEAILTNATADR
;
A
#
# COMPACT_ATOMS: atom_id res chain seq x y z
N GLU A 1 4.39 7.43 14.52
CA GLU A 1 3.21 6.53 14.52
C GLU A 1 1.85 7.23 14.75
N THR A 2 1.60 7.92 15.86
CA THR A 2 0.26 8.48 16.21
C THR A 2 -0.36 9.39 15.13
N MET A 3 0.45 10.24 14.50
CA MET A 3 -0.01 11.08 13.38
C MET A 3 -0.41 10.27 12.14
N LEU A 4 0.33 9.19 11.82
CA LEU A 4 -0.01 8.30 10.70
C LEU A 4 -1.31 7.56 10.98
N GLN A 5 -1.52 7.13 12.22
CA GLN A 5 -2.79 6.49 12.59
C GLN A 5 -3.97 7.46 12.49
N ALA A 6 -3.80 8.72 12.90
CA ALA A 6 -4.81 9.75 12.71
C ALA A 6 -5.09 10.00 11.21
N LEU A 7 -4.04 10.10 10.40
CA LEU A 7 -4.14 10.24 8.95
C LEU A 7 -4.90 9.05 8.33
N ARG A 8 -4.65 7.82 8.78
CA ARG A 8 -5.37 6.62 8.34
C ARG A 8 -6.88 6.77 8.55
N PHE A 9 -7.30 7.24 9.72
CA PHE A 9 -8.72 7.48 10.01
C PHE A 9 -9.31 8.60 9.14
N VAL A 10 -8.52 9.64 8.84
CA VAL A 10 -8.94 10.68 7.88
C VAL A 10 -9.12 10.10 6.48
N ILE A 11 -8.21 9.24 6.01
CA ILE A 11 -8.33 8.55 4.71
C ILE A 11 -9.60 7.69 4.68
N GLN A 12 -9.86 6.90 5.72
CA GLN A 12 -11.06 6.07 5.80
C GLN A 12 -12.36 6.88 5.76
N GLY A 13 -12.42 8.02 6.48
CA GLY A 13 -13.63 8.84 6.57
C GLY A 13 -13.83 9.84 5.44
N ALA A 14 -12.75 10.28 4.79
CA ALA A 14 -12.77 11.41 3.87
C ALA A 14 -11.86 11.25 2.64
N GLY A 15 -11.27 10.09 2.40
CA GLY A 15 -10.32 9.84 1.30
C GLY A 15 -10.84 10.24 -0.08
N SER A 16 -12.13 10.01 -0.35
CA SER A 16 -12.80 10.41 -1.60
C SER A 16 -12.97 11.93 -1.79
N LYS A 17 -12.79 12.72 -0.73
CA LYS A 17 -12.92 14.19 -0.73
C LYS A 17 -11.56 14.89 -0.71
N VAL A 18 -10.46 14.14 -0.63
CA VAL A 18 -9.11 14.71 -0.63
C VAL A 18 -8.78 15.21 -2.02
N ASP A 19 -8.32 16.45 -2.10
CA ASP A 19 -7.84 17.05 -3.34
C ASP A 19 -6.76 16.17 -4.01
N PRO A 20 -6.76 16.00 -5.35
CA PRO A 20 -5.80 15.13 -6.04
C PRO A 20 -4.32 15.47 -5.78
N GLU A 21 -3.95 16.75 -5.70
CA GLU A 21 -2.55 17.13 -5.44
C GLU A 21 -2.14 16.77 -4.02
N ILE A 22 -3.03 17.00 -3.05
CA ILE A 22 -2.84 16.62 -1.66
C ILE A 22 -2.73 15.09 -1.54
N ARG A 23 -3.64 14.34 -2.18
CA ARG A 23 -3.64 12.87 -2.18
C ARG A 23 -2.33 12.32 -2.77
N LYS A 24 -1.86 12.89 -3.88
CA LYS A 24 -0.57 12.51 -4.51
C LYS A 24 0.63 12.78 -3.60
N SER A 25 0.66 13.94 -2.94
CA SER A 25 1.71 14.31 -1.99
C SER A 25 1.76 13.35 -0.79
N ILE A 26 0.59 13.07 -0.21
CA ILE A 26 0.45 12.10 0.90
C ILE A 26 0.91 10.71 0.45
N THR A 27 0.43 10.24 -0.69
CA THR A 27 0.78 8.91 -1.24
C THR A 27 2.30 8.78 -1.43
N THR A 28 2.93 9.79 -2.04
CA THR A 28 4.39 9.80 -2.27
C THR A 28 5.17 9.73 -0.95
N THR A 29 4.76 10.53 0.03
CA THR A 29 5.39 10.56 1.35
C THR A 29 5.30 9.19 2.04
N LEU A 30 4.10 8.60 2.06
CA LEU A 30 3.86 7.31 2.70
C LEU A 30 4.61 6.17 2.02
N LEU A 31 4.68 6.17 0.68
CA LEU A 31 5.45 5.18 -0.09
C LEU A 31 6.94 5.19 0.28
N GLY A 32 7.51 6.38 0.51
CA GLY A 32 8.89 6.52 0.98
C GLY A 32 9.14 5.94 2.38
N MET A 33 8.08 5.75 3.17
CA MET A 33 8.17 5.22 4.54
C MET A 33 7.95 3.70 4.62
N LEU A 34 7.68 3.01 3.50
CA LEU A 34 7.48 1.56 3.50
C LEU A 34 8.77 0.78 3.78
N GLY A 35 9.93 1.39 3.61
CA GLY A 35 11.24 0.82 3.96
C GLY A 35 11.84 1.37 5.24
N HIS A 36 11.06 2.07 6.07
CA HIS A 36 11.60 2.72 7.26
C HIS A 36 12.09 1.70 8.29
N ASP A 37 13.20 1.96 8.99
CA ASP A 37 13.80 1.02 9.95
C ASP A 37 12.86 0.70 11.13
N GLU A 38 12.23 1.74 11.68
CA GLU A 38 11.26 1.60 12.76
C GLU A 38 9.98 0.90 12.29
N ASP A 39 9.72 -0.28 12.86
CA ASP A 39 8.59 -1.13 12.50
C ASP A 39 7.23 -0.43 12.66
N ALA A 40 7.00 0.26 13.77
CA ALA A 40 5.76 1.00 14.02
C ALA A 40 5.47 2.04 12.93
N THR A 41 6.49 2.80 12.51
CA THR A 41 6.37 3.79 11.45
C THR A 41 6.11 3.15 10.09
N ARG A 42 6.80 2.05 9.78
CA ARG A 42 6.61 1.26 8.56
C ARG A 42 5.19 0.67 8.49
N MET A 43 4.72 0.03 9.56
CA MET A 43 3.38 -0.54 9.66
C MET A 43 2.28 0.52 9.54
N ALA A 44 2.43 1.65 10.24
CA ALA A 44 1.45 2.72 10.18
C ALA A 44 1.38 3.36 8.78
N SER A 45 2.53 3.52 8.11
CA SER A 45 2.56 4.00 6.73
C SER A 45 1.91 3.01 5.76
N ALA A 46 2.25 1.72 5.86
CA ALA A 46 1.64 0.65 5.06
C ALA A 46 0.12 0.63 5.23
N GLY A 47 -0.37 0.86 6.46
CA GLY A 47 -1.79 1.06 6.74
C GLY A 47 -2.41 2.20 5.95
N CYS A 48 -1.76 3.36 5.92
CA CYS A 48 -2.27 4.50 5.16
C CYS A 48 -2.27 4.24 3.65
N VAL A 49 -1.20 3.65 3.09
CA VAL A 49 -1.10 3.31 1.67
C VAL A 49 -2.19 2.32 1.26
N GLY A 50 -2.41 1.27 2.07
CA GLY A 50 -3.43 0.27 1.80
C GLY A 50 -4.85 0.86 1.79
N GLU A 51 -5.18 1.74 2.73
CA GLU A 51 -6.49 2.43 2.76
C GLU A 51 -6.66 3.39 1.58
N LEU A 52 -5.58 4.09 1.17
CA LEU A 52 -5.62 5.00 0.02
C LEU A 52 -6.02 4.28 -1.27
N CYS A 53 -5.69 3.00 -1.43
CA CYS A 53 -6.02 2.22 -2.62
C CYS A 53 -7.53 2.18 -2.91
N ALA A 54 -8.40 2.42 -1.93
CA ALA A 54 -9.85 2.55 -2.15
C ALA A 54 -10.27 3.86 -2.84
N PHE A 55 -9.41 4.89 -2.81
CA PHE A 55 -9.74 6.27 -3.21
C PHE A 55 -8.87 6.84 -4.33
N LEU A 56 -7.78 6.16 -4.71
CA LEU A 56 -6.95 6.56 -5.84
C LEU A 56 -7.73 6.46 -7.15
N SER A 57 -7.44 7.33 -8.12
CA SER A 57 -7.90 7.13 -9.51
C SER A 57 -7.33 5.81 -10.07
N GLU A 58 -7.85 5.34 -11.22
CA GLU A 58 -7.31 4.13 -11.87
C GLU A 58 -5.82 4.29 -12.23
N ASP A 59 -5.42 5.45 -12.78
CA ASP A 59 -4.02 5.73 -13.12
C ASP A 59 -3.13 5.82 -11.87
N GLU A 60 -3.63 6.44 -10.80
CA GLU A 60 -2.91 6.53 -9.53
C GLU A 60 -2.73 5.13 -8.90
N LEU A 61 -3.80 4.33 -8.86
CA LEU A 61 -3.77 2.98 -8.31
C LEU A 61 -2.79 2.10 -9.10
N LYS A 62 -2.88 2.13 -10.44
CA LYS A 62 -1.99 1.37 -11.32
C LYS A 62 -0.52 1.70 -11.03
N ASN A 63 -0.18 2.98 -10.90
CA ASN A 63 1.19 3.39 -10.58
C ASN A 63 1.61 2.87 -9.20
N VAL A 64 0.78 3.02 -8.16
CA VAL A 64 1.09 2.52 -6.81
C VAL A 64 1.28 1.01 -6.79
N LEU A 65 0.43 0.25 -7.48
CA LEU A 65 0.53 -1.20 -7.55
C LEU A 65 1.79 -1.63 -8.31
N GLN A 66 1.97 -1.16 -9.54
CA GLN A 66 3.02 -1.66 -10.42
C GLN A 66 4.42 -1.17 -10.03
N GLN A 67 4.54 0.05 -9.50
CA GLN A 67 5.85 0.62 -9.15
C GLN A 67 6.27 0.33 -7.70
N HIS A 68 5.32 -0.04 -6.83
CA HIS A 68 5.61 -0.25 -5.42
C HIS A 68 5.07 -1.57 -4.88
N ILE A 69 3.74 -1.75 -4.79
CA ILE A 69 3.15 -2.84 -3.99
C ILE A 69 3.41 -4.23 -4.61
N LEU A 70 3.23 -4.35 -5.92
CA LEU A 70 3.40 -5.58 -6.71
C LEU A 70 4.68 -5.56 -7.54
N ALA A 71 5.55 -4.57 -7.32
CA ALA A 71 6.82 -4.48 -8.03
C ALA A 71 7.74 -5.66 -7.65
N ASP A 72 8.59 -6.05 -8.60
CA ASP A 72 9.60 -7.10 -8.39
C ASP A 72 10.40 -6.82 -7.10
N VAL A 73 10.53 -7.88 -6.30
CA VAL A 73 11.21 -7.86 -5.00
C VAL A 73 12.65 -8.34 -5.09
N SER A 74 13.12 -8.75 -6.28
CA SER A 74 14.48 -9.20 -6.51
C SER A 74 15.49 -8.09 -6.18
N GLY A 75 16.37 -8.35 -5.21
CA GLY A 75 17.38 -7.38 -4.77
C GLY A 75 16.83 -6.19 -3.96
N VAL A 76 15.55 -6.21 -3.57
CA VAL A 76 14.94 -5.19 -2.72
C VAL A 76 15.26 -5.48 -1.25
N ASP A 77 15.56 -4.44 -0.48
CA ASP A 77 15.78 -4.54 0.95
C ASP A 77 14.57 -5.17 1.68
N TRP A 78 14.86 -5.98 2.70
CA TRP A 78 13.82 -6.76 3.40
C TRP A 78 12.76 -5.85 4.02
N MET A 79 13.13 -4.67 4.54
CA MET A 79 12.17 -3.77 5.18
C MET A 79 11.20 -3.20 4.16
N VAL A 80 11.69 -2.84 2.97
CA VAL A 80 10.85 -2.39 1.86
C VAL A 80 9.91 -3.50 1.42
N ARG A 81 10.40 -4.73 1.28
CA ARG A 81 9.57 -5.90 0.94
C ARG A 81 8.48 -6.14 1.97
N HIS A 82 8.83 -6.11 3.25
CA HIS A 82 7.88 -6.28 4.35
C HIS A 82 6.82 -5.17 4.35
N GLY A 83 7.22 -3.90 4.24
CA GLY A 83 6.28 -2.78 4.19
C GLY A 83 5.32 -2.84 2.99
N ARG A 84 5.82 -3.24 1.81
CA ARG A 84 4.97 -3.48 0.62
C ARG A 84 3.98 -4.63 0.84
N SER A 85 4.41 -5.73 1.45
CA SER A 85 3.52 -6.87 1.78
C SER A 85 2.40 -6.46 2.75
N LEU A 86 2.72 -5.68 3.78
CA LEU A 86 1.71 -5.13 4.69
C LEU A 86 0.73 -4.20 3.98
N ALA A 87 1.23 -3.30 3.12
CA ALA A 87 0.40 -2.39 2.35
C ALA A 87 -0.55 -3.17 1.42
N MET A 88 -0.05 -4.24 0.79
CA MET A 88 -0.84 -5.14 -0.06
C MET A 88 -1.97 -5.80 0.73
N SER A 89 -1.67 -6.39 1.89
CA SER A 89 -2.69 -7.05 2.74
C SER A 89 -3.83 -6.10 3.11
N ILE A 90 -3.49 -4.85 3.43
CA ILE A 90 -4.47 -3.82 3.78
C ILE A 90 -5.22 -3.34 2.54
N ALA A 91 -4.54 -3.15 1.41
CA ALA A 91 -5.18 -2.78 0.16
C ALA A 91 -6.20 -3.83 -0.31
N VAL A 92 -5.88 -5.13 -0.19
CA VAL A 92 -6.81 -6.23 -0.52
C VAL A 92 -8.02 -6.22 0.40
N LYS A 93 -7.82 -5.92 1.69
CA LYS A 93 -8.93 -5.77 2.64
C LYS A 93 -9.82 -4.57 2.31
N CYS A 94 -9.23 -3.43 1.95
CA CYS A 94 -9.94 -2.15 1.84
C CYS A 94 -10.52 -1.90 0.44
N ALA A 95 -9.92 -2.48 -0.60
CA ALA A 95 -10.34 -2.33 -1.99
C ALA A 95 -10.34 -3.68 -2.73
N PRO A 96 -11.05 -4.70 -2.23
CA PRO A 96 -11.00 -6.06 -2.77
C PRO A 96 -11.43 -6.13 -4.24
N GLU A 97 -12.45 -5.37 -4.64
CA GLU A 97 -12.93 -5.35 -6.03
C GLU A 97 -11.89 -4.75 -7.00
N ARG A 98 -11.01 -3.86 -6.52
CA ARG A 98 -9.98 -3.21 -7.33
C ARG A 98 -8.70 -4.04 -7.42
N LEU A 99 -8.36 -4.79 -6.37
CA LEU A 99 -7.12 -5.59 -6.32
C LEU A 99 -7.33 -7.05 -6.73
N CYS A 100 -8.47 -7.64 -6.35
CA CYS A 100 -8.79 -9.04 -6.65
C CYS A 100 -9.82 -9.15 -7.79
N GLY A 101 -10.25 -8.03 -8.37
CA GLY A 101 -11.06 -8.01 -9.59
C GLY A 101 -10.20 -7.72 -10.82
N GLY A 102 -10.51 -8.38 -11.93
CA GLY A 102 -9.92 -8.05 -13.24
C GLY A 102 -8.42 -8.34 -13.36
N GLU A 103 -7.65 -7.34 -13.83
CA GLU A 103 -6.25 -7.46 -14.28
C GLU A 103 -5.27 -7.88 -13.18
N TYR A 104 -5.49 -7.47 -11.93
CA TYR A 104 -4.50 -7.65 -10.87
C TYR A 104 -4.66 -8.94 -10.07
N CYS A 105 -5.76 -9.68 -10.24
CA CYS A 105 -6.13 -10.79 -9.35
C CYS A 105 -5.06 -11.89 -9.29
N ASP A 106 -4.55 -12.31 -10.46
CA ASP A 106 -3.54 -13.36 -10.53
C ASP A 106 -2.22 -12.91 -9.88
N THR A 107 -1.76 -11.70 -10.20
CA THR A 107 -0.53 -11.13 -9.64
C THR A 107 -0.61 -10.91 -8.13
N VAL A 108 -1.76 -10.42 -7.63
CA VAL A 108 -2.00 -10.27 -6.19
C VAL A 108 -1.98 -11.62 -5.49
N THR A 109 -2.61 -12.63 -6.09
CA THR A 109 -2.64 -14.00 -5.54
C THR A 109 -1.24 -14.61 -5.48
N GLU A 110 -0.47 -14.47 -6.55
CA GLU A 110 0.92 -14.93 -6.62
C GLU A 110 1.81 -14.21 -5.60
N ALA A 111 1.65 -12.89 -5.45
CA ALA A 111 2.39 -12.10 -4.47
C ALA A 111 2.06 -12.53 -3.02
N ILE A 112 0.78 -12.81 -2.73
CA ILE A 112 0.36 -13.32 -1.42
C ILE A 112 0.99 -14.69 -1.14
N LEU A 113 0.94 -15.62 -2.09
CA LEU A 113 1.54 -16.95 -1.95
C LEU A 113 3.06 -16.87 -1.74
N THR A 114 3.73 -16.00 -2.51
CA THR A 114 5.17 -15.77 -2.42
C THR A 114 5.55 -15.18 -1.06
N ASN A 115 4.75 -14.28 -0.51
CA ASN A 115 5.02 -13.70 0.82
C ASN A 115 4.67 -14.67 1.96
N ALA A 116 3.61 -15.48 1.82
CA ALA A 116 3.21 -16.45 2.83
C ALA A 116 4.19 -17.62 2.98
N THR A 117 4.96 -17.91 1.93
CA THR A 117 5.98 -18.97 1.90
C THR A 117 7.40 -18.44 2.06
N ALA A 118 7.58 -17.13 2.24
CA ALA A 118 8.87 -16.55 2.52
C ALA A 118 9.33 -16.93 3.93
N ASP A 119 10.57 -17.41 4.04
CA ASP A 119 11.21 -17.83 5.31
C ASP A 119 11.60 -16.62 6.20
N ARG A 120 11.36 -15.39 5.72
CA ARG A 120 11.55 -14.10 6.39
C ARG A 120 10.55 -13.08 5.91
#